data_AF-X0VVU3-F1
#
_entry.id   AF-X0VVU3-F1
#
_cell.length_a   1.000
_cell.length_b   1.000
_cell.length_c   1.000
_cell.angle_alpha   90.00
_cell.angle_beta   90.00
_cell.angle_gamma   90.00
#
_symmetry.space_group_name_H-M   'P 1'
#
loop_
_entity.id
_entity.type
_entity.pdbx_description
1 polymer ?
#
loop_
_entity_poly.entity_id
_entity_poly.type
_entity_poly.pdbx_seq_one_letter_code
_entity_poly.pdbx_strand_id
1 'polypeptide(L)'
;MAAVLNRTTREYRPSAHTPDYPAEDWIHNPELPEGVPPRLWVIEGDAVRAMTAAETTASLAAAETARQAAKPAALQAIENEYLAICETLGLSGTPGRPELDAALYDLGKGLIGTAAYHGAVAMGLRLVYIAQYDGFDFADVPPGGHAE
;
A
#
# COMPACT_ATOMS: atom_id res chain seq x y z
N MET A 1 33.83 9.57 2.01
CA MET A 1 32.41 9.39 1.64
C MET A 1 31.60 9.68 2.89
N ALA A 2 30.66 10.62 2.84
CA ALA A 2 29.78 10.92 3.95
C ALA A 2 28.45 10.16 3.79
N ALA A 3 27.86 9.73 4.90
CA ALA A 3 26.48 9.26 4.90
C ALA A 3 25.58 10.41 5.34
N VAL A 4 24.36 10.50 4.81
CA VAL A 4 23.41 11.54 5.24
C VAL A 4 22.03 10.97 5.48
N LEU A 5 21.29 11.58 6.40
CA LEU A 5 19.90 11.26 6.71
C LEU A 5 19.04 12.53 6.68
N ASN A 6 17.96 12.52 5.91
CA ASN A 6 16.99 13.61 5.94
C ASN A 6 16.14 13.53 7.22
N ARG A 7 16.01 14.64 7.95
CA ARG A 7 15.28 14.70 9.24
C ARG A 7 13.78 14.45 9.09
N THR A 8 13.18 14.86 7.98
CA THR A 8 11.73 14.78 7.76
C THR A 8 11.35 13.48 7.06
N THR A 9 12.01 13.17 5.95
CA THR A 9 11.67 12.00 5.12
C THR A 9 12.30 10.72 5.64
N ARG A 10 13.29 10.81 6.54
CA ARG A 10 14.10 9.70 7.05
C ARG A 10 14.83 8.93 5.93
N GLU A 11 15.05 9.59 4.80
CA GLU A 11 15.80 9.04 3.68
C GLU A 11 17.28 8.95 4.04
N TYR A 12 17.83 7.74 4.08
CA TYR A 12 19.24 7.48 4.32
C TYR A 12 20.00 7.26 3.01
N ARG A 13 21.09 8.00 2.81
CA ARG A 13 21.97 7.87 1.63
C ARG A 13 23.38 7.46 2.08
N PRO A 14 23.77 6.18 1.94
CA PRO A 14 25.13 5.74 2.19
C PRO A 14 26.03 6.22 1.05
N SER A 15 27.10 6.95 1.36
CA SER A 15 28.10 7.42 0.39
C SER A 15 27.63 8.53 -0.57
N ALA A 16 27.10 9.62 -0.01
CA ALA A 16 26.92 10.84 -0.77
C ALA A 16 28.29 11.41 -1.20
N HIS A 17 28.54 11.43 -2.50
CA HIS A 17 29.81 11.93 -3.08
C HIS A 17 29.85 13.46 -3.11
N THR A 18 28.70 14.12 -3.25
CA THR A 18 28.36 15.53 -2.97
C THR A 18 26.86 15.69 -3.28
N PRO A 19 26.07 16.37 -2.43
CA PRO A 19 25.79 17.79 -2.55
C PRO A 19 25.85 18.52 -1.20
N ASP A 20 25.75 19.84 -1.26
CA ASP A 20 25.57 20.74 -0.12
C ASP A 20 24.24 20.41 0.59
N TYR A 21 24.26 19.45 1.51
CA TYR A 21 23.09 19.09 2.30
C TYR A 21 23.01 20.04 3.51
N PRO A 22 22.02 20.95 3.57
CA PRO A 22 21.91 21.87 4.68
C PRO A 22 21.67 21.11 5.98
N ALA A 23 22.42 21.45 7.03
CA ALA A 23 22.32 20.80 8.35
C ALA A 23 20.93 20.97 9.00
N GLU A 24 20.15 21.95 8.53
CA GLU A 24 18.76 22.16 8.92
C GLU A 24 17.87 20.98 8.52
N ASP A 25 18.08 20.40 7.34
CA ASP A 25 17.26 19.30 6.82
C ASP A 25 17.95 17.94 6.91
N TRP A 26 19.28 17.92 7.02
CA TRP A 26 20.08 16.71 6.92
C TRP A 26 21.03 16.53 8.11
N ILE A 27 21.13 15.29 8.57
CA ILE A 27 22.12 14.84 9.53
C ILE A 27 23.29 14.24 8.75
N HIS A 28 24.49 14.74 9.01
CA HIS A 28 25.73 14.27 8.39
C HIS A 28 26.39 13.20 9.25
N ASN A 29 26.74 12.08 8.62
CA ASN A 29 27.30 10.89 9.25
C ASN A 29 26.54 10.43 10.51
N PRO A 30 25.21 10.19 10.41
CA PRO A 30 24.44 9.73 11.55
C PRO A 30 24.90 8.34 11.99
N GLU A 31 24.95 8.12 13.30
CA GLU A 31 25.00 6.78 13.86
C GLU A 31 23.60 6.17 13.77
N LEU A 32 23.44 5.12 12.97
CA LEU A 32 22.15 4.46 12.78
C LEU A 32 22.01 3.24 13.70
N PRO A 33 20.82 3.02 14.29
CA PRO A 33 20.57 1.79 15.03
C PRO A 33 20.54 0.59 14.08
N GLU A 34 21.44 -0.36 14.30
CA GLU A 34 21.53 -1.59 13.48
C GLU A 34 20.27 -2.45 13.60
N GLY A 35 19.81 -3.00 12.48
CA GLY A 35 18.66 -3.92 12.45
C GLY A 35 17.28 -3.27 12.68
N VAL A 36 17.21 -1.94 12.83
CA VAL A 36 15.94 -1.22 13.04
C VAL A 36 15.53 -0.51 11.74
N PRO A 37 14.30 -0.73 11.24
CA PRO A 37 13.84 -0.07 10.02
C PRO A 37 13.62 1.45 10.24
N PRO A 38 13.82 2.30 9.20
CA PRO A 38 13.71 3.77 9.30
C PRO A 38 12.40 4.31 9.88
N ARG A 39 11.30 3.58 9.71
CA ARG A 39 9.99 3.93 10.29
C ARG A 39 9.99 3.93 11.82
N LEU A 40 10.91 3.20 12.44
CA LEU A 40 11.07 3.07 13.89
C LEU A 40 12.26 3.89 14.43
N TRP A 41 12.80 4.82 13.64
CA TRP A 41 13.83 5.74 14.12
C TRP A 41 13.19 6.96 14.78
N VAL A 42 13.84 7.43 15.84
CA VAL A 42 13.58 8.70 16.49
C VAL A 42 14.79 9.59 16.27
N ILE A 43 14.54 10.81 15.80
CA ILE A 43 15.56 11.82 15.52
C ILE A 43 15.48 12.88 16.61
N GLU A 44 16.54 13.00 17.41
CA GLU A 44 16.66 13.95 18.52
C GLU A 44 17.89 14.84 18.28
N GLY A 45 17.67 16.02 17.69
CA GLY A 45 18.78 16.82 17.17
C GLY A 45 19.52 16.02 16.10
N ASP A 46 20.82 15.81 16.25
CA ASP A 46 21.66 15.06 15.30
C ASP A 46 21.78 13.57 15.64
N ALA A 47 21.18 13.13 16.74
CA ALA A 47 21.19 11.74 17.15
C ALA A 47 20.01 10.97 16.54
N VAL A 48 20.28 9.75 16.09
CA VAL A 48 19.26 8.81 15.63
C VAL A 48 19.26 7.63 16.59
N ARG A 49 18.12 7.38 17.23
CA ARG A 49 17.94 6.21 18.10
C ARG A 49 16.78 5.35 17.63
N ALA A 50 16.78 4.10 18.05
CA ALA A 50 15.61 3.26 17.90
C ALA A 50 14.47 3.76 18.82
N MET A 51 13.23 3.63 18.35
CA MET A 51 12.07 3.70 19.22
C MET A 51 12.20 2.66 20.34
N THR A 52 11.83 3.05 21.55
CA THR A 52 11.63 2.13 22.66
C THR A 52 10.47 1.17 22.37
N ALA A 53 10.33 0.11 23.16
CA ALA A 53 9.20 -0.81 23.03
C ALA A 53 7.84 -0.11 23.19
N ALA A 54 7.77 0.87 24.11
CA ALA A 54 6.57 1.65 24.35
C ALA A 54 6.22 2.56 23.15
N GLU A 55 7.21 3.29 22.62
CA GLU A 55 7.04 4.15 21.43
C GLU A 55 6.66 3.32 20.19
N THR A 56 7.30 2.17 20.00
CA THR A 56 6.99 1.25 18.90
C THR A 56 5.55 0.76 18.99
N THR A 57 5.11 0.34 20.18
CA THR A 57 3.74 -0.14 20.40
C THR A 57 2.72 0.97 20.12
N ALA A 58 2.97 2.18 20.61
CA ALA A 58 2.11 3.33 20.37
C ALA A 58 2.06 3.69 18.88
N SER A 59 3.21 3.68 18.18
CA SER A 59 3.28 3.95 16.75
C SER A 59 2.52 2.92 15.92
N LEU A 60 2.65 1.62 16.25
CA LEU A 60 1.93 0.55 15.57
C LEU A 60 0.42 0.64 15.83
N ALA A 61 0.01 0.92 17.07
CA ALA A 61 -1.41 1.10 17.41
C ALA A 61 -2.02 2.31 16.68
N ALA A 62 -1.28 3.42 16.56
CA ALA A 62 -1.73 4.59 15.81
C ALA A 62 -1.86 4.28 14.30
N ALA A 63 -0.90 3.56 13.73
CA ALA A 63 -0.95 3.12 12.34
C ALA A 63 -2.14 2.21 12.07
N GLU A 64 -2.40 1.24 12.96
CA GLU A 64 -3.56 0.36 12.84
C GLU A 64 -4.88 1.12 12.96
N THR A 65 -4.96 2.07 13.89
CA THR A 65 -6.15 2.94 14.04
C THR A 65 -6.39 3.74 12.76
N ALA A 66 -5.34 4.32 12.17
CA ALA A 66 -5.45 5.06 10.92
C ALA A 66 -5.88 4.16 9.75
N ARG A 67 -5.35 2.92 9.70
CA ARG A 67 -5.76 1.91 8.71
C ARG A 67 -7.24 1.55 8.84
N GLN A 68 -7.70 1.30 10.06
CA GLN A 68 -9.12 1.00 10.33
C GLN A 68 -10.03 2.17 9.97
N ALA A 69 -9.61 3.40 10.27
CA ALA A 69 -10.35 4.61 9.90
C ALA A 69 -10.42 4.84 8.37
N ALA A 70 -9.40 4.41 7.62
CA ALA A 70 -9.38 4.51 6.15
C ALA A 70 -10.18 3.39 5.44
N LYS A 71 -10.40 2.25 6.10
CA LYS A 71 -11.14 1.09 5.56
C LYS A 71 -12.52 1.42 4.98
N PRO A 72 -13.43 2.17 5.64
CA PRO A 72 -14.74 2.48 5.07
C PRO A 72 -14.66 3.33 3.80
N ALA A 73 -13.75 4.30 3.74
CA ALA A 73 -13.56 5.13 2.55
C ALA A 73 -13.02 4.31 1.37
N ALA A 74 -12.09 3.38 1.63
CA ALA A 74 -11.59 2.46 0.61
C ALA A 74 -12.69 1.51 0.11
N LEU A 75 -13.51 0.96 1.00
CA LEU A 75 -14.65 0.11 0.61
C LEU A 75 -15.67 0.89 -0.23
N GLN A 76 -15.98 2.13 0.15
CA GLN A 76 -16.90 2.98 -0.61
C GLN A 76 -16.36 3.30 -2.01
N ALA A 77 -15.06 3.58 -2.14
CA ALA A 77 -14.44 3.83 -3.43
C ALA A 77 -14.56 2.60 -4.35
N ILE A 78 -14.32 1.41 -3.82
CA ILE A 78 -14.47 0.16 -4.56
C ILE A 78 -15.94 -0.09 -4.93
N GLU A 79 -16.89 0.18 -4.03
CA GLU A 79 -18.32 0.05 -4.34
C GLU A 79 -18.76 1.00 -5.46
N ASN A 80 -18.29 2.26 -5.43
CA ASN A 80 -18.60 3.23 -6.46
C ASN A 80 -18.02 2.82 -7.83
N GLU A 81 -16.78 2.32 -7.85
CA GLU A 81 -16.18 1.76 -9.07
C GLU A 81 -17.00 0.56 -9.59
N TYR A 82 -17.48 -0.29 -8.70
CA TYR A 82 -18.27 -1.46 -9.06
C TYR A 82 -19.61 -1.08 -9.68
N LEU A 83 -20.30 -0.10 -9.09
CA LEU A 83 -21.56 0.43 -9.63
C LEU A 83 -21.35 1.09 -11.00
N ALA A 84 -20.26 1.84 -11.19
CA ALA A 84 -19.93 2.44 -12.48
C ALA A 84 -19.69 1.38 -13.58
N ILE A 85 -19.06 0.26 -13.23
CA ILE A 85 -18.90 -0.87 -14.14
C ILE A 85 -20.27 -1.50 -14.46
N CYS A 86 -21.11 -1.73 -13.45
CA CYS A 86 -22.45 -2.30 -13.66
C CYS A 86 -23.30 -1.41 -14.58
N GLU A 87 -23.25 -0.09 -14.40
CA GLU A 87 -23.92 0.88 -15.28
C GLU A 87 -23.39 0.78 -16.72
N THR A 88 -22.07 0.68 -16.90
CA THR A 88 -21.45 0.50 -18.23
C THR A 88 -21.90 -0.79 -18.92
N LEU A 89 -22.12 -1.85 -18.13
CA LEU A 89 -22.61 -3.15 -18.61
C LEU A 89 -24.13 -3.19 -18.79
N GLY A 90 -24.86 -2.12 -18.48
CA GLY A 90 -26.32 -2.09 -18.53
C GLY A 90 -26.99 -2.97 -17.46
N LEU A 91 -26.26 -3.32 -16.40
CA LEU A 91 -26.77 -4.09 -15.27
C LEU A 91 -27.40 -3.13 -14.26
N SER A 92 -28.68 -3.33 -13.93
CA SER A 92 -29.36 -2.53 -12.93
C SER A 92 -29.15 -3.12 -11.52
N GLY A 93 -28.55 -2.33 -10.61
CA GLY A 93 -28.35 -2.69 -9.20
C GLY A 93 -26.98 -3.29 -8.89
N THR A 94 -26.84 -3.91 -7.72
CA THR A 94 -25.69 -4.74 -7.34
C THR A 94 -25.99 -6.19 -7.78
N PRO A 95 -25.61 -6.61 -9.00
CA PRO A 95 -25.86 -7.96 -9.44
C PRO A 95 -25.15 -8.95 -8.50
N GLY A 96 -25.81 -10.05 -8.19
CA GLY A 96 -25.19 -11.17 -7.49
C GLY A 96 -24.03 -11.73 -8.32
N ARG A 97 -23.09 -12.40 -7.66
CA ARG A 97 -21.96 -13.10 -8.31
C ARG A 97 -22.33 -13.89 -9.58
N PRO A 98 -23.42 -14.70 -9.62
CA PRO A 98 -23.77 -15.43 -10.84
C PRO A 98 -24.26 -14.55 -12.00
N GLU A 99 -24.86 -13.39 -11.70
CA GLU A 99 -25.34 -12.43 -12.71
C GLU A 99 -24.16 -11.65 -13.31
N LEU A 100 -23.17 -11.32 -12.47
CA LEU A 100 -21.92 -10.71 -12.90
C LEU A 100 -21.10 -11.67 -13.78
N ASP A 101 -20.98 -12.94 -13.37
CA ASP A 101 -20.25 -13.96 -14.13
C ASP A 101 -20.90 -14.21 -15.50
N ALA A 102 -22.24 -14.23 -15.58
CA ALA A 102 -22.97 -14.38 -16.84
C ALA A 102 -22.76 -13.16 -17.77
N ALA A 103 -22.83 -11.94 -17.24
CA ALA A 103 -22.62 -10.72 -18.00
C ALA A 103 -21.18 -10.59 -18.52
N LEU A 104 -20.18 -10.93 -17.70
CA LEU A 104 -18.77 -10.96 -18.07
C LEU A 104 -18.47 -12.03 -19.14
N TYR A 105 -19.13 -13.19 -19.04
CA TYR A 105 -19.04 -14.27 -20.01
C TYR A 105 -19.65 -13.89 -21.37
N ASP A 106 -20.78 -13.19 -21.39
CA ASP A 106 -21.40 -12.68 -22.62
C ASP A 106 -20.59 -11.52 -23.24
N LEU A 107 -20.00 -10.63 -22.43
CA LEU A 107 -19.09 -9.58 -22.91
C LEU A 107 -17.82 -10.18 -23.55
N GLY A 108 -17.30 -11.25 -22.95
CA GLY A 108 -16.13 -11.99 -23.46
C GLY A 108 -16.36 -12.67 -24.82
N LYS A 109 -17.62 -12.95 -25.19
CA LYS A 109 -18.00 -13.54 -26.49
C LYS A 109 -18.15 -12.51 -27.61
N GLY A 110 -18.25 -11.22 -27.30
CA GLY A 110 -18.70 -10.15 -28.20
C GLY A 110 -17.64 -9.34 -28.95
N LEU A 111 -16.34 -9.63 -28.82
CA LEU A 111 -15.16 -8.89 -29.32
C LEU A 111 -14.66 -7.71 -28.43
N ILE A 112 -13.34 -7.75 -28.20
CA ILE A 112 -12.41 -6.64 -27.88
C ILE A 112 -12.59 -5.99 -26.51
N GLY A 113 -11.66 -6.29 -25.60
CA GLY A 113 -11.45 -5.49 -24.40
C GLY A 113 -10.90 -6.27 -23.22
N THR A 114 -9.78 -6.97 -23.40
CA THR A 114 -9.07 -7.67 -22.32
C THR A 114 -8.88 -6.76 -21.09
N ALA A 115 -8.74 -5.44 -21.23
CA ALA A 115 -8.62 -4.52 -20.10
C ALA A 115 -9.88 -4.42 -19.21
N ALA A 116 -11.09 -4.43 -19.77
CA ALA A 116 -12.33 -4.34 -18.99
C ALA A 116 -12.65 -5.67 -18.27
N TYR A 117 -12.41 -6.79 -18.95
CA TYR A 117 -12.55 -8.13 -18.36
C TYR A 117 -11.49 -8.38 -17.28
N HIS A 118 -10.21 -8.09 -17.54
CA HIS A 118 -9.16 -8.23 -16.53
C HIS A 118 -9.35 -7.21 -15.38
N GLY A 119 -9.86 -6.01 -15.66
CA GLY A 119 -10.22 -5.02 -14.65
C GLY A 119 -11.31 -5.54 -13.72
N ALA A 120 -12.43 -6.03 -14.26
CA ALA A 120 -13.55 -6.56 -13.48
C ALA A 120 -13.18 -7.85 -12.71
N VAL A 121 -12.41 -8.76 -13.33
CA VAL A 121 -11.93 -9.99 -12.67
C VAL A 121 -10.91 -9.67 -11.58
N ALA A 122 -9.96 -8.76 -11.83
CA ALA A 122 -9.00 -8.29 -10.82
C ALA A 122 -9.71 -7.59 -9.67
N MET A 123 -10.77 -6.83 -9.94
CA MET A 123 -11.55 -6.12 -8.94
C MET A 123 -12.44 -7.06 -8.11
N GLY A 124 -13.06 -8.08 -8.74
CA GLY A 124 -13.78 -9.15 -8.05
C GLY A 124 -12.86 -10.00 -7.16
N LEU A 125 -11.65 -10.32 -7.64
CA LEU A 125 -10.60 -10.94 -6.82
C LEU A 125 -10.15 -10.02 -5.68
N ARG A 126 -10.02 -8.72 -5.91
CA ARG A 126 -9.63 -7.73 -4.89
C ARG A 126 -10.70 -7.58 -3.80
N LEU A 127 -11.97 -7.59 -4.17
CA LEU A 127 -13.12 -7.57 -3.24
C LEU A 127 -13.21 -8.85 -2.41
N VAL A 128 -13.07 -10.03 -3.04
CA VAL A 128 -13.06 -11.33 -2.34
C VAL A 128 -11.85 -11.44 -1.42
N TYR A 129 -10.68 -10.94 -1.83
CA TYR A 129 -9.46 -11.00 -1.05
C TYR A 129 -9.49 -10.06 0.16
N ILE A 130 -9.98 -8.82 0.01
CA ILE A 130 -10.18 -7.89 1.13
C ILE A 130 -11.22 -8.43 2.14
N ALA A 131 -12.21 -9.20 1.66
CA ALA A 131 -13.22 -9.82 2.52
C ALA A 131 -12.74 -11.12 3.21
N GLN A 132 -11.82 -11.88 2.61
CA GLN A 132 -11.31 -13.15 3.18
C GLN A 132 -10.03 -13.00 4.01
N TYR A 133 -9.19 -11.99 3.74
CA TYR A 133 -7.87 -11.84 4.37
C TYR A 133 -7.76 -10.51 5.11
N ASP A 134 -8.32 -10.46 6.33
CA ASP A 134 -8.27 -9.34 7.28
C ASP A 134 -6.86 -9.07 7.87
N GLY A 135 -5.79 -9.27 7.09
CA GLY A 135 -4.42 -9.16 7.61
C GLY A 135 -3.24 -9.39 6.64
N PHE A 136 -3.44 -9.48 5.32
CA PHE A 136 -2.34 -9.71 4.39
C PHE A 136 -1.78 -8.39 3.82
N ASP A 137 -0.53 -8.08 4.16
CA ASP A 137 0.21 -6.95 3.61
C ASP A 137 0.77 -7.35 2.22
N PHE A 138 0.42 -6.60 1.17
CA PHE A 138 0.94 -6.85 -0.19
C PHE A 138 2.46 -6.64 -0.29
N ALA A 139 3.09 -6.03 0.72
CA ALA A 139 4.54 -5.89 0.79
C ALA A 139 5.29 -7.23 0.96
N ASP A 140 4.62 -8.31 1.37
CA ASP A 140 5.23 -9.64 1.61
C ASP A 140 5.06 -10.63 0.44
N VAL A 141 4.44 -10.23 -0.69
CA VAL A 141 4.39 -11.09 -1.89
C VAL A 141 5.66 -10.87 -2.71
N PRO A 142 6.62 -11.81 -2.75
CA PRO A 142 7.77 -11.66 -3.62
C PRO A 142 7.30 -11.65 -5.09
N PRO A 143 7.83 -10.75 -5.93
CA PRO A 143 7.48 -10.70 -7.34
C PRO A 143 8.11 -11.92 -8.04
N GLY A 144 7.35 -13.00 -8.21
CA GLY A 144 7.75 -14.12 -9.07
C GLY A 144 7.48 -15.55 -8.58
N GLY A 145 6.53 -15.79 -7.68
CA GLY A 145 6.13 -17.16 -7.33
C GLY A 145 5.15 -17.76 -8.35
N HIS A 146 5.65 -18.29 -9.47
CA HIS A 146 4.89 -19.29 -10.24
C HIS A 146 4.89 -20.60 -9.44
N ALA A 147 3.72 -21.06 -9.04
CA ALA A 147 3.55 -22.42 -8.52
C ALA A 147 3.23 -23.35 -9.71
N GLU A 148 4.06 -24.38 -9.87
CA GLU A 148 3.84 -25.56 -10.72
C GLU A 148 2.66 -26.42 -10.22
#